data_AF-A0A8X6V8J4-F1
#
_entry.id   AF-A0A8X6V8J4-F1
#
_cell.length_a   1.000
_cell.length_b   1.000
_cell.length_c   1.000
_cell.angle_alpha   90.00
_cell.angle_beta   90.00
_cell.angle_gamma   90.00
#
_symmetry.space_group_name_H-M   'P 1'
#
loop_
_entity.id
_entity.type
_entity.pdbx_description
1 polymer ?
#
loop_
_entity_poly.entity_id
_entity_poly.type
_entity_poly.pdbx_seq_one_letter_code
_entity_poly.pdbx_strand_id
1 'polypeptide(L)' 'MEKLNELRFELLSHLLYSPDLTPSDLRLFADLKRMLKGKRIGSKKEVVADVEAYIESKNKSFYEMGIKN' A
#
# COMPACT_ATOMS: atom_id res chain seq x y z
N MET A 1 -10.50 -17.43 -6.75
CA MET A 1 -9.39 -18.39 -6.96
C MET A 1 -9.14 -18.66 -8.43
N GLU A 2 -10.16 -18.81 -9.27
CA GLU A 2 -10.00 -19.09 -10.71
C GLU A 2 -8.99 -18.17 -11.39
N LYS A 3 -9.11 -16.84 -11.22
CA LYS A 3 -8.16 -15.92 -11.87
C LYS A 3 -6.72 -16.00 -11.35
N LEU A 4 -6.53 -16.29 -10.06
CA LEU A 4 -5.20 -16.48 -9.47
C LEU A 4 -4.55 -17.77 -10.02
N ASN A 5 -5.35 -18.83 -10.15
CA ASN A 5 -4.91 -20.11 -10.71
C ASN A 5 -4.58 -20.01 -12.20
N GLU A 6 -5.40 -19.32 -12.99
CA GLU A 6 -5.14 -19.03 -14.41
C GLU A 6 -3.80 -18.31 -14.61
N LEU A 7 -3.53 -17.32 -13.75
CA LEU A 7 -2.31 -16.53 -13.79
C LEU A 7 -1.14 -17.19 -13.05
N ARG A 8 -1.34 -18.38 -12.46
CA ARG A 8 -0.36 -19.16 -11.70
C ARG A 8 0.26 -18.40 -10.52
N PHE A 9 -0.51 -17.53 -9.87
CA PHE A 9 -0.08 -16.89 -8.64
C PHE A 9 -0.22 -17.85 -7.46
N GLU A 10 0.83 -17.97 -6.67
CA GLU A 10 0.78 -18.63 -5.37
C GLU A 10 0.07 -17.71 -4.36
N LEU A 11 -0.92 -18.26 -3.65
CA LEU A 11 -1.57 -17.56 -2.55
C LEU A 11 -0.81 -17.85 -1.26
N LEU A 12 -0.17 -16.82 -0.71
CA LEU A 12 0.47 -16.92 0.60
C LEU A 12 -0.60 -17.00 1.70
N SER A 13 -0.37 -17.85 2.70
CA SER A 13 -1.24 -17.92 3.87
C SER A 13 -1.14 -16.61 4.66
N HIS A 14 -2.30 -16.04 5.01
CA HIS A 14 -2.39 -14.82 5.81
C HIS A 14 -3.29 -15.08 7.01
N LEU A 15 -2.84 -14.66 8.20
CA LEU A 15 -3.59 -14.84 9.43
C LEU A 15 -4.76 -13.86 9.48
N LEU A 16 -5.92 -14.36 9.92
CA LEU A 16 -7.11 -13.54 10.08
C LEU A 16 -6.82 -12.39 11.05
N TYR A 17 -7.24 -11.17 10.69
CA TYR A 17 -7.07 -9.96 11.51
C TYR A 17 -5.63 -9.63 11.90
N SER A 18 -4.64 -9.92 11.04
CA SER A 18 -3.23 -9.58 11.27
C SER A 18 -2.73 -8.44 10.37
N PRO A 19 -3.25 -7.20 10.52
CA PRO A 19 -2.75 -6.05 9.77
C PRO A 19 -1.30 -5.69 10.15
N ASP A 20 -0.87 -6.09 11.36
CA ASP A 20 0.50 -6.04 11.85
C ASP A 20 1.45 -7.01 11.12
N LEU A 21 0.92 -7.97 10.37
CA LEU A 21 1.70 -8.87 9.52
C LEU A 21 1.64 -8.49 8.03
N THR A 22 0.89 -7.44 7.68
CA THR A 22 0.75 -6.99 6.29
C THR A 22 1.71 -5.83 6.01
N PRO A 23 2.70 -6.01 5.12
CA PRO A 23 3.64 -4.95 4.73
C PRO A 23 2.97 -3.64 4.29
N SER A 24 1.86 -3.75 3.55
CA SER A 24 1.08 -2.62 3.05
C SER A 24 0.46 -1.79 4.17
N ASP A 25 -0.20 -2.44 5.14
CA ASP A 25 -0.87 -1.77 6.25
C ASP A 25 0.12 -1.14 7.22
N LEU A 26 1.20 -1.87 7.54
CA LEU A 26 2.24 -1.41 8.46
C LEU A 26 3.04 -0.22 7.95
N ARG A 27 3.41 -0.21 6.65
CA ARG A 27 4.38 0.75 6.12
C ARG A 27 3.75 1.69 5.11
N LEU A 28 3.24 1.16 3.99
CA LEU A 28 2.76 1.97 2.88
C LEU A 28 1.59 2.88 3.30
N PHE A 29 0.55 2.28 3.89
CA PHE A 29 -0.63 3.00 4.31
C PHE A 29 -0.41 3.81 5.58
N ALA A 30 0.47 3.38 6.49
CA ALA A 30 0.85 4.21 7.64
C ALA A 30 1.51 5.53 7.21
N ASP A 31 2.45 5.46 6.26
CA ASP A 31 3.16 6.63 5.73
C ASP A 31 2.24 7.51 4.85
N LEU A 32 1.37 6.88 4.04
CA LEU A 32 0.35 7.59 3.27
C LEU A 32 -0.65 8.32 4.18
N LYS A 33 -1.14 7.68 5.25
CA LYS A 33 -2.00 8.32 6.26
C LYS A 33 -1.32 9.52 6.90
N ARG A 34 0.00 9.44 7.14
CA ARG A 34 0.77 10.57 7.66
C ARG A 34 0.83 11.72 6.65
N MET A 35 1.00 11.43 5.36
CA MET A 35 0.97 12.43 4.30
C MET A 35 -0.41 13.09 4.16
N LEU A 36 -1.49 12.30 4.23
CA LEU A 36 -2.87 12.80 4.12
C LEU A 36 -3.36 13.52 5.37
N LYS A 37 -2.66 13.38 6.51
CA LYS A 37 -3.11 13.91 7.79
C LYS A 37 -3.30 15.42 7.72
N GLY A 38 -4.53 15.86 7.94
CA GLY A 38 -4.90 17.28 7.95
C GLY A 38 -5.13 17.89 6.57
N LYS A 39 -4.94 17.14 5.48
CA LYS A 39 -5.25 17.61 4.13
C LYS A 39 -6.76 17.54 3.87
N ARG A 40 -7.34 18.64 3.40
CA ARG A 40 -8.72 18.65 2.88
C ARG A 40 -8.66 18.45 1.38
N ILE A 41 -9.29 17.39 0.89
CA ILE A 41 -9.33 17.05 -0.53
C ILE A 41 -10.72 17.40 -1.04
N GLY A 42 -10.79 18.24 -2.07
CA GLY A 42 -12.03 18.73 -2.66
C GLY A 42 -12.57 17.88 -3.80
N SER A 43 -11.77 16.96 -4.35
CA SER A 43 -12.22 16.11 -5.46
C SER A 43 -11.51 14.76 -5.56
N LYS A 44 -12.13 13.82 -6.28
CA LYS A 44 -11.51 12.54 -6.63
C LYS A 44 -10.22 12.72 -7.45
N LYS A 45 -10.18 13.68 -8.37
CA LYS A 45 -8.99 13.94 -9.21
C LYS A 45 -7.81 14.40 -8.36
N GLU A 46 -8.07 15.23 -7.36
CA GLU A 46 -7.05 15.72 -6.43
C GLU A 46 -6.44 14.58 -5.59
N VAL A 47 -7.26 13.69 -4.99
CA VAL A 47 -6.71 12.56 -4.22
C VAL A 47 -5.94 11.58 -5.11
N VAL A 48 -6.36 11.38 -6.36
CA VAL A 48 -5.62 10.52 -7.29
C VAL A 48 -4.24 11.12 -7.59
N ALA A 49 -4.18 12.40 -7.96
CA ALA A 49 -2.92 13.07 -8.25
C ALA A 49 -1.98 13.11 -7.04
N ASP A 50 -2.52 13.34 -5.84
CA ASP A 50 -1.75 13.32 -4.59
C ASP A 50 -1.14 11.94 -4.30
N VAL A 51 -1.92 10.87 -4.48
CA VAL A 51 -1.48 9.50 -4.24
C VAL A 51 -0.45 9.07 -5.30
N GLU A 52 -0.65 9.46 -6.56
CA GLU A 52 0.32 9.21 -7.64
C GLU A 52 1.65 9.89 -7.33
N ALA A 53 1.64 11.19 -7.02
CA ALA A 53 2.86 11.93 -6.65
C ALA A 53 3.53 11.34 -5.40
N TYR A 54 2.74 10.88 -4.42
CA TYR A 54 3.28 10.19 -3.24
C TYR A 54 4.00 8.89 -3.61
N ILE A 55 3.40 8.04 -4.45
CA ILE A 55 3.99 6.77 -4.89
C ILE A 55 5.29 7.02 -5.67
N GLU A 56 5.27 8.00 -6.59
CA GLU A 56 6.43 8.40 -7.39
C GLU A 56 7.57 8.98 -6.53
N SER A 57 7.25 9.63 -5.41
CA SER A 57 8.26 10.16 -4.49
C SER A 57 9.03 9.07 -3.72
N LYS A 58 8.54 7.83 -3.68
CA LYS A 58 9.18 6.74 -2.94
C LYS A 58 10.21 6.02 -3.79
N ASN A 59 11.40 5.85 -3.23
CA ASN A 59 12.46 5.07 -3.85
C ASN A 59 12.27 3.57 -3.60
N LYS A 60 13.08 2.75 -4.28
CA LYS A 60 13.07 1.29 -4.13
C LYS A 60 13.28 0.83 -2.67
N SER A 61 14.18 1.49 -1.94
CA SER A 61 14.52 1.08 -0.58
C SER A 61 13.36 1.27 0.41
N PHE A 62 12.47 2.23 0.17
CA PHE A 62 11.23 2.38 0.93
C PHE A 62 10.36 1.12 0.88
N TYR A 63 10.17 0.55 -0.31
CA TYR A 63 9.37 -0.66 -0.52
C TYR A 63 10.09 -1.91 0.00
N GLU A 64 11.40 -2.04 -0.26
CA GLU A 64 12.18 -3.17 0.26
C GLU A 64 12.14 -3.24 1.78
N MET A 65 12.19 -2.10 2.46
CA MET A 65 12.11 -2.05 3.92
C MET A 65 10.73 -2.45 4.43
N GLY A 66 9.66 -2.16 3.70
CA GLY A 66 8.32 -2.61 4.06
C GLY A 66 8.15 -4.12 3.91
N ILE A 67 8.79 -4.73 2.90
CA ILE A 67 8.69 -6.18 2.60
C ILE A 67 9.60 -7.01 3.50
N LYS A 68 10.78 -6.50 3.87
CA LYS A 68 11.77 -7.19 4.73
C LYS A 68 11.46 -7.09 6.23
N ASN A 69 10.41 -6.36 6.60
CA ASN A 69 10.03 -6.12 7.99
C ASN A 69 9.35 -7.33 8.64
#